data_AF-A0A6G3X9P1-F1
#
_entry.id   AF-A0A6G3X9P1-F1
#
_cell.length_a   1.000
_cell.length_b   1.000
_cell.length_c   1.000
_cell.angle_alpha   90.00
_cell.angle_beta   90.00
_cell.angle_gamma   90.00
#
_symmetry.space_group_name_H-M   'P 1'
#
loop_
_entity.id
_entity.type
_entity.pdbx_description
1 polymer ?
#
loop_
_entity_poly.entity_id
_entity_poly.type
_entity_poly.pdbx_seq_one_letter_code
_entity_poly.pdbx_strand_id
1 'polypeptide(L)'
;MTTGPARGGGADDLVEKHVAELDALLHGPSRAKSRLVEEARDGLTETVAAYTGEGEPYERAVHRAVAEFGSARELAASFQRELTIAQARHTARAIALSAPFLLACWFLVQSTGAPQTSAVPRAAQLLATHLATVAGAAVLLAAAALATTGVLARRLPVPHRLPLTVAWTGTTASVS
;
A
#
# COMPACT_ATOMS: atom_id res chain seq x y z
N MET A 1 50.39 16.11 -4.65
CA MET A 1 49.38 16.95 -5.31
C MET A 1 48.18 16.05 -5.58
N THR A 2 47.23 16.04 -4.65
CA THR A 2 46.13 15.07 -4.56
C THR A 2 44.91 15.59 -5.31
N THR A 3 44.50 14.92 -6.39
CA THR A 3 43.23 15.17 -7.07
C THR A 3 42.11 14.44 -6.33
N GLY A 4 41.22 15.20 -5.70
CA GLY A 4 40.07 14.69 -4.92
C GLY A 4 38.90 14.18 -5.80
N PRO A 5 37.98 13.38 -5.24
CA PRO A 5 36.89 12.75 -5.98
C PRO A 5 35.72 13.73 -6.14
N ALA A 6 35.66 14.45 -7.26
CA ALA A 6 34.54 15.34 -7.61
C ALA A 6 33.57 14.74 -8.65
N ARG A 7 33.73 13.45 -9.02
CA ARG A 7 32.96 12.81 -10.12
C ARG A 7 31.67 12.09 -9.69
N GLY A 8 31.33 12.08 -8.40
CA GLY A 8 30.09 11.47 -7.89
C GLY A 8 28.92 12.44 -7.80
N GLY A 9 29.18 13.71 -7.45
CA GLY A 9 28.13 14.66 -7.08
C GLY A 9 27.14 14.99 -8.21
N GLY A 10 27.61 15.25 -9.43
CA GLY A 10 26.71 15.61 -10.54
C GLY A 10 25.83 14.46 -11.03
N ALA A 11 26.26 13.21 -10.82
CA ALA A 11 25.50 12.03 -11.20
C ALA A 11 24.49 11.66 -10.09
N ASP A 12 24.87 11.73 -8.82
CA ASP A 12 23.91 11.65 -7.70
C ASP A 12 22.83 12.73 -7.81
N ASP A 13 23.20 13.96 -8.20
CA ASP A 13 22.26 15.06 -8.44
C ASP A 13 21.24 14.71 -9.54
N LEU A 14 21.61 13.91 -10.55
CA LEU A 14 20.70 13.49 -11.60
C LEU A 14 19.65 12.50 -11.09
N VAL A 15 20.06 11.53 -10.27
CA VAL A 15 19.15 10.57 -9.63
C VAL A 15 18.18 11.31 -8.72
N GLU A 16 18.70 12.19 -7.85
CA GLU A 16 17.87 12.97 -6.94
C GLU A 16 16.92 13.92 -7.66
N LYS A 17 17.37 14.56 -8.75
CA LYS A 17 16.49 15.38 -9.59
C LYS A 17 15.37 14.54 -10.21
N HIS A 18 15.68 13.36 -10.73
CA HIS A 18 14.69 12.46 -11.32
C HIS A 18 13.64 12.03 -10.29
N VAL A 19 14.09 11.65 -9.08
CA VAL A 19 13.22 11.24 -7.96
C VAL A 19 12.37 12.42 -7.47
N ALA A 20 12.94 13.63 -7.38
CA ALA A 20 12.21 14.83 -7.00
C ALA A 20 11.15 15.24 -8.03
N GLU A 21 11.46 15.13 -9.33
CA GLU A 21 10.47 15.33 -10.41
C GLU A 21 9.34 14.31 -10.32
N LEU A 22 9.65 13.03 -10.05
CA LEU A 22 8.64 12.00 -9.84
C LEU A 22 7.76 12.33 -8.62
N ASP A 23 8.34 12.68 -7.47
CA ASP A 23 7.59 13.05 -6.27
C ASP A 23 6.61 14.20 -6.56
N ALA A 24 7.05 15.24 -7.26
CA ALA A 24 6.23 16.39 -7.61
C ALA A 24 5.02 16.04 -8.49
N LEU A 25 5.11 14.98 -9.31
CA LEU A 25 4.03 14.51 -10.19
C LEU A 25 3.03 13.58 -9.47
N LEU A 26 3.43 12.96 -8.36
CA LEU A 26 2.58 12.05 -7.60
C LEU A 26 1.64 12.79 -6.65
N HIS A 27 0.39 12.32 -6.61
CA HIS A 27 -0.70 12.87 -5.81
C HIS A 27 -1.38 11.72 -5.05
N GLY A 28 -1.65 11.90 -3.76
CA GLY A 28 -2.33 10.90 -2.96
C GLY A 28 -1.87 10.85 -1.51
N PRO A 29 -2.21 9.77 -0.78
CA PRO A 29 -1.84 9.60 0.62
C PRO A 29 -0.31 9.65 0.81
N SER A 30 0.16 10.54 1.68
CA SER A 30 1.59 10.83 1.87
C SER A 30 2.44 9.57 2.07
N ARG A 31 2.00 8.66 2.94
CA ARG A 31 2.73 7.41 3.23
C ARG A 31 2.86 6.48 2.01
N ALA A 32 1.82 6.37 1.19
CA ALA A 32 1.85 5.51 0.00
C ALA A 32 2.73 6.13 -1.09
N LYS A 33 2.66 7.46 -1.25
CA LYS A 33 3.50 8.23 -2.15
C LYS A 33 4.99 8.08 -1.77
N SER A 34 5.36 8.37 -0.52
CA SER A 34 6.75 8.28 -0.07
C SER A 34 7.35 6.88 -0.28
N ARG A 35 6.57 5.81 -0.02
CA ARG A 35 7.02 4.43 -0.27
C ARG A 35 7.34 4.18 -1.74
N LEU A 36 6.52 4.67 -2.68
CA LEU A 36 6.76 4.49 -4.12
C LEU A 36 7.97 5.30 -4.61
N VAL A 37 8.18 6.49 -4.04
CA VAL A 37 9.34 7.34 -4.36
C VAL A 37 10.64 6.69 -3.85
N GLU A 38 10.61 6.10 -2.66
CA GLU A 38 11.72 5.33 -2.09
C GLU A 38 12.01 4.09 -2.96
N GLU A 39 10.99 3.33 -3.35
CA GLU A 39 11.13 2.16 -4.23
C GLU A 39 11.72 2.52 -5.61
N ALA A 40 11.35 3.68 -6.17
CA ALA A 40 11.95 4.19 -7.40
C ALA A 40 13.43 4.57 -7.22
N ARG A 41 13.78 5.24 -6.10
CA ARG A 41 15.17 5.59 -5.79
C ARG A 41 16.02 4.34 -5.60
N ASP A 42 15.52 3.35 -4.88
CA ASP A 42 16.21 2.09 -4.63
C ASP A 42 16.44 1.33 -5.94
N GLY A 43 15.41 1.22 -6.79
CA GLY A 43 15.52 0.59 -8.11
C GLY A 43 16.53 1.28 -9.04
N LEU A 44 16.56 2.62 -9.04
CA LEU A 44 17.59 3.38 -9.76
C LEU A 44 18.99 3.09 -9.22
N THR A 45 19.15 3.09 -7.89
CA THR A 45 20.45 2.83 -7.25
C THR A 45 20.93 1.41 -7.55
N GLU A 46 20.04 0.43 -7.52
CA GLU A 46 20.34 -0.97 -7.88
C GLU A 46 20.74 -1.11 -9.35
N THR A 47 20.05 -0.42 -10.26
CA THR A 47 20.38 -0.41 -11.71
C THR A 47 21.76 0.21 -11.96
N VAL A 48 22.07 1.32 -11.28
CA VAL A 48 23.41 1.94 -11.33
C VAL A 48 24.48 1.00 -10.78
N ALA A 49 24.20 0.33 -9.66
CA ALA A 49 25.11 -0.65 -9.08
C ALA A 49 25.35 -1.84 -10.03
N ALA A 50 24.33 -2.29 -10.76
CA ALA A 50 24.48 -3.33 -11.76
C ALA A 50 25.42 -2.90 -12.90
N TYR A 51 25.17 -1.73 -13.51
CA TYR A 51 26.02 -1.22 -14.60
C TYR A 51 27.47 -0.95 -14.17
N THR A 52 27.66 -0.42 -12.97
CA THR A 52 29.02 -0.24 -12.43
C THR A 52 29.70 -1.57 -12.10
N GLY A 53 28.94 -2.57 -11.65
CA GLY A 53 29.42 -3.94 -11.46
C GLY A 53 29.87 -4.60 -12.77
N GLU A 54 29.26 -4.24 -13.90
CA GLU A 54 29.68 -4.64 -15.25
C GLU A 54 30.90 -3.88 -15.78
N GLY A 55 31.45 -2.94 -15.00
CA GLY A 55 32.63 -2.15 -15.34
C GLY A 55 32.31 -0.85 -16.09
N GLU A 56 31.04 -0.45 -16.21
CA GLU A 56 30.69 0.84 -16.78
C GLU A 56 31.09 1.99 -15.82
N PRO A 57 31.68 3.10 -16.31
CA PRO A 57 31.98 4.25 -15.46
C PRO A 57 30.70 4.79 -14.79
N TYR A 58 30.77 5.11 -13.50
CA TYR A 58 29.64 5.53 -12.67
C TYR A 58 28.73 6.59 -13.32
N GLU A 59 29.30 7.64 -13.90
CA GLU A 59 28.55 8.70 -14.59
C GLU A 59 27.72 8.17 -15.77
N ARG A 60 28.32 7.28 -16.59
CA ARG A 60 27.60 6.63 -17.70
C ARG A 60 26.55 5.65 -17.21
N ALA A 61 26.86 4.89 -16.16
CA ALA A 61 25.93 3.99 -15.50
C ALA A 61 24.68 4.74 -15.00
N VAL A 62 24.86 5.91 -14.38
CA VAL A 62 23.75 6.78 -13.93
C VAL A 62 22.92 7.29 -15.10
N HIS A 63 23.55 7.87 -16.13
CA HIS A 63 22.81 8.34 -17.31
C HIS A 63 22.02 7.24 -17.99
N ARG A 64 22.62 6.05 -18.09
CA ARG A 64 21.98 4.88 -18.70
C ARG A 64 20.83 4.37 -17.83
N ALA A 65 21.03 4.25 -16.52
CA ALA A 65 20.00 3.83 -15.58
C ALA A 65 18.79 4.77 -15.64
N VAL A 66 18.99 6.09 -15.59
CA VAL A 66 17.90 7.07 -15.68
C VAL A 66 17.20 7.00 -17.04
N ALA A 67 17.94 6.81 -18.14
CA ALA A 67 17.36 6.66 -19.47
C ALA A 67 16.53 5.37 -19.61
N GLU A 68 16.97 4.27 -19.00
CA GLU A 68 16.26 2.99 -19.00
C GLU A 68 15.03 3.00 -18.09
N PHE A 69 15.12 3.63 -16.92
CA PHE A 69 13.99 3.79 -16.00
C PHE A 69 12.83 4.53 -16.67
N GLY A 70 13.14 5.43 -17.61
CA GLY A 70 12.18 6.22 -18.37
C GLY A 70 11.95 7.59 -17.76
N SER A 71 11.00 8.35 -18.29
CA SER A 71 10.72 9.69 -17.79
C SER A 71 9.90 9.67 -16.49
N ALA A 72 10.11 10.66 -15.62
CA ALA A 72 9.35 10.81 -14.38
C ALA A 72 7.81 10.86 -14.63
N ARG A 73 7.39 11.35 -15.81
CA ARG A 73 5.99 11.41 -16.22
C ARG A 73 5.40 10.04 -16.55
N GLU A 74 6.16 9.17 -17.21
CA GLU A 74 5.73 7.80 -17.53
C GLU A 74 5.61 6.97 -16.26
N LEU A 75 6.59 7.07 -15.36
CA LEU A 75 6.53 6.46 -14.02
C LEU A 75 5.37 7.01 -13.19
N ALA A 76 5.17 8.33 -13.19
CA ALA A 76 4.05 8.93 -12.48
C ALA A 76 2.71 8.35 -12.96
N ALA A 77 2.52 8.16 -14.26
CA ALA A 77 1.28 7.59 -14.78
C ALA A 77 1.04 6.13 -14.32
N SER A 78 2.10 5.32 -14.17
CA SER A 78 1.97 3.95 -13.65
C SER A 78 1.68 3.96 -12.14
N PHE A 79 2.44 4.73 -11.38
CA PHE A 79 2.32 4.83 -9.92
C PHE A 79 1.01 5.49 -9.48
N GLN A 80 0.48 6.44 -10.26
CA GLN A 80 -0.82 7.06 -9.99
C GLN A 80 -1.97 6.06 -10.06
N ARG A 81 -1.89 5.04 -10.92
CA ARG A 81 -2.90 3.94 -10.92
C ARG A 81 -2.87 3.18 -9.60
N GLU A 82 -1.67 2.89 -9.08
CA GLU A 82 -1.51 2.21 -7.80
C GLU A 82 -1.96 3.08 -6.61
N LEU A 83 -1.64 4.38 -6.63
CA LEU A 83 -2.08 5.34 -5.62
C LEU A 83 -3.59 5.52 -5.64
N THR A 84 -4.22 5.53 -6.81
CA THR A 84 -5.68 5.59 -6.94
C THR A 84 -6.33 4.36 -6.29
N ILE A 85 -5.76 3.17 -6.49
CA ILE A 85 -6.21 1.94 -5.82
C ILE A 85 -5.99 2.03 -4.30
N ALA A 86 -4.85 2.57 -3.86
CA ALA A 86 -4.55 2.77 -2.44
C ALA A 86 -5.51 3.77 -1.78
N GLN A 87 -5.85 4.86 -2.46
CA GLN A 87 -6.80 5.87 -2.01
C GLN A 87 -8.22 5.30 -1.95
N ALA A 88 -8.67 4.60 -2.98
CA ALA A 88 -9.97 3.92 -2.98
C ALA A 88 -10.09 2.94 -1.79
N ARG A 89 -9.01 2.23 -1.45
CA ARG A 89 -8.95 1.35 -0.28
C ARG A 89 -9.04 2.11 1.04
N HIS A 90 -8.39 3.27 1.14
CA HIS A 90 -8.47 4.10 2.35
C HIS A 90 -9.90 4.61 2.57
N THR A 91 -10.53 5.15 1.53
CA THR A 91 -11.94 5.61 1.58
C THR A 91 -12.90 4.46 1.86
N ALA A 92 -12.74 3.31 1.22
CA ALA A 92 -13.57 2.14 1.47
C ALA A 92 -13.47 1.64 2.91
N ARG A 93 -12.28 1.67 3.52
CA ARG A 93 -12.10 1.36 4.94
C ARG A 93 -12.79 2.39 5.84
N ALA A 94 -12.64 3.68 5.55
CA ALA A 94 -13.30 4.73 6.32
C ALA A 94 -14.82 4.56 6.31
N ILE A 95 -15.41 4.29 5.15
CA ILE A 95 -16.85 4.00 4.98
C ILE A 95 -17.24 2.69 5.69
N ALA A 96 -16.45 1.64 5.56
CA ALA A 96 -16.74 0.37 6.24
C ALA A 96 -16.72 0.50 7.77
N LEU A 97 -15.88 1.39 8.31
CA LEU A 97 -15.78 1.67 9.75
C LEU A 97 -16.85 2.64 10.25
N SER A 98 -17.48 3.45 9.38
CA SER A 98 -18.51 4.41 9.81
C SER A 98 -19.80 3.71 10.25
N ALA A 99 -20.21 2.63 9.58
CA ALA A 99 -21.41 1.86 9.95
C ALA A 99 -21.36 1.25 11.38
N PRO A 100 -20.33 0.48 11.77
CA PRO A 100 -20.22 -0.03 13.13
C PRO A 100 -20.00 1.08 14.17
N PHE A 101 -19.34 2.18 13.79
CA PHE A 101 -19.22 3.35 14.66
C PHE A 101 -20.58 3.98 14.97
N LEU A 102 -21.41 4.22 13.95
CA LEU A 102 -22.77 4.74 14.12
C LEU A 102 -23.62 3.80 14.98
N LEU A 103 -23.51 2.48 14.78
CA LEU A 103 -24.16 1.48 15.63
C LEU A 103 -23.69 1.58 17.09
N ALA A 104 -22.39 1.71 17.33
CA ALA A 104 -21.83 1.87 18.67
C ALA A 104 -22.34 3.16 19.35
N CYS A 105 -22.36 4.29 18.62
CA CYS A 105 -22.94 5.54 19.11
C CYS A 105 -24.42 5.39 19.45
N TRP A 106 -25.20 4.70 18.60
CA TRP A 106 -26.60 4.41 18.86
C TRP A 106 -26.79 3.58 20.13
N PHE A 107 -26.00 2.51 20.32
CA PHE A 107 -26.02 1.70 21.54
C PHE A 107 -25.66 2.50 22.78
N LEU A 108 -24.66 3.38 22.70
CA LEU A 108 -24.28 4.26 23.81
C LEU A 108 -25.42 5.21 24.19
N VAL A 109 -26.07 5.84 23.21
CA VAL A 109 -27.23 6.72 23.45
C VAL A 109 -28.38 5.95 24.10
N GLN A 110 -28.70 4.76 23.59
CA GLN A 110 -29.75 3.90 24.17
C GLN A 110 -29.42 3.50 25.61
N SER A 111 -28.16 3.19 25.90
CA SER A 111 -27.72 2.77 27.24
C SER A 111 -27.73 3.91 28.27
N THR A 112 -27.61 5.16 27.82
CA THR A 112 -27.54 6.35 28.69
C THR A 112 -28.85 7.11 28.78
N GLY A 113 -29.73 6.99 27.78
CA GLY A 113 -30.97 7.77 27.66
C GLY A 113 -32.27 7.01 27.95
N ALA A 114 -32.25 5.71 28.26
CA ALA A 114 -33.48 4.95 28.51
C ALA A 114 -34.17 5.38 29.83
N PRO A 115 -35.41 5.92 29.79
CA PRO A 115 -36.12 6.32 31.00
C PRO A 115 -36.48 5.11 31.85
N GLN A 116 -36.24 5.21 33.17
CA GLN A 116 -36.35 4.13 34.16
C GLN A 116 -37.81 3.80 34.54
N THR A 117 -38.72 3.76 33.56
CA THR A 117 -40.17 3.74 33.81
C THR A 117 -40.78 2.35 33.96
N SER A 118 -39.99 1.28 33.90
CA SER A 118 -40.44 -0.08 34.22
C SER A 118 -39.68 -0.62 35.43
N ALA A 119 -40.39 -1.24 36.37
CA ALA A 119 -39.88 -1.85 37.59
C ALA A 119 -39.06 -3.12 37.29
N VAL A 120 -38.03 -2.99 36.46
CA VAL A 120 -37.10 -4.05 36.11
C VAL A 120 -36.09 -4.21 37.24
N PRO A 121 -35.81 -5.43 37.73
CA PRO A 121 -34.80 -5.65 38.75
C PRO A 121 -33.45 -5.07 38.31
N ARG A 122 -32.77 -4.34 39.21
CA ARG A 122 -31.48 -3.68 38.93
C ARG A 122 -30.43 -4.64 38.35
N ALA A 123 -30.47 -5.91 38.74
CA ALA A 123 -29.62 -6.96 38.18
C ALA A 123 -29.88 -7.21 36.67
N ALA A 124 -31.14 -7.16 36.23
CA ALA A 124 -31.49 -7.32 34.81
C ALA A 124 -31.08 -6.11 33.97
N GLN A 125 -31.15 -4.89 34.51
CA GLN A 125 -30.60 -3.70 33.85
C GLN A 125 -29.08 -3.78 33.71
N LEU A 126 -28.36 -4.16 34.76
CA LEU A 126 -26.90 -4.33 34.70
C LEU A 126 -26.49 -5.42 33.71
N LEU A 127 -27.22 -6.54 33.67
CA LEU A 127 -26.95 -7.60 32.72
C LEU A 127 -27.20 -7.15 31.27
N ALA A 128 -28.27 -6.39 31.02
CA ALA A 128 -28.59 -5.85 29.70
C ALA A 128 -27.56 -4.83 29.21
N THR A 129 -27.07 -3.95 30.08
CA THR A 129 -26.00 -2.99 29.73
C THR A 129 -24.68 -3.71 29.47
N HIS A 130 -24.30 -4.68 30.30
CA HIS A 130 -23.11 -5.50 30.04
C HIS A 130 -23.20 -6.27 28.72
N LEU A 131 -24.34 -6.92 28.42
CA LEU A 131 -24.52 -7.59 27.14
C LEU A 131 -24.43 -6.61 25.96
N ALA A 132 -25.07 -5.44 26.05
CA ALA A 132 -25.03 -4.45 24.99
C ALA A 132 -23.62 -3.91 24.75
N THR A 133 -22.86 -3.65 25.82
CA THR A 133 -21.46 -3.19 25.71
C THR A 133 -20.55 -4.26 25.11
N VAL A 134 -20.68 -5.51 25.54
CA VAL A 134 -19.91 -6.64 24.98
C VAL A 134 -20.27 -6.90 23.52
N ALA A 135 -21.56 -6.86 23.17
CA ALA A 135 -22.00 -7.00 21.78
C ALA A 135 -21.47 -5.87 20.90
N GLY A 136 -21.52 -4.61 21.37
CA GLY A 136 -20.94 -3.46 20.68
C GLY A 136 -19.43 -3.60 20.47
N ALA A 137 -18.70 -4.02 21.50
CA ALA A 137 -17.26 -4.29 21.41
C ALA A 137 -16.95 -5.43 20.42
N ALA A 138 -17.74 -6.51 20.44
CA ALA A 138 -17.60 -7.63 19.52
C ALA A 138 -17.85 -7.23 18.06
N VAL A 139 -18.86 -6.39 17.79
CA VAL A 139 -19.14 -5.85 16.44
C VAL A 139 -17.99 -4.96 15.97
N LEU A 140 -17.44 -4.12 16.84
CA LEU A 140 -16.28 -3.28 16.51
C LEU A 140 -15.04 -4.13 16.20
N LEU A 141 -14.77 -5.16 17.02
CA LEU A 141 -13.66 -6.09 16.79
C LEU A 141 -13.86 -6.90 15.51
N ALA A 142 -15.08 -7.37 15.24
CA ALA A 142 -15.41 -8.08 14.00
C ALA A 142 -15.26 -7.17 12.79
N ALA A 143 -15.71 -5.93 12.85
CA ALA A 143 -15.54 -4.95 11.79
C ALA A 143 -14.06 -4.62 11.56
N ALA A 144 -13.27 -4.46 12.62
CA ALA A 144 -11.82 -4.28 12.52
C ALA A 144 -11.15 -5.50 11.89
N ALA A 145 -11.53 -6.71 12.30
CA ALA A 145 -11.05 -7.97 11.75
C ALA A 145 -11.46 -8.14 10.28
N LEU A 146 -12.68 -7.76 9.89
CA LEU A 146 -13.12 -7.75 8.49
C LEU A 146 -12.43 -6.67 7.66
N ALA A 147 -12.11 -5.52 8.25
CA ALA A 147 -11.35 -4.47 7.59
C ALA A 147 -9.89 -4.91 7.36
N THR A 148 -9.29 -5.65 8.30
CA THR A 148 -7.93 -6.20 8.15
C THR A 148 -7.91 -7.42 7.21
N THR A 149 -8.88 -8.33 7.36
CA THR A 149 -8.94 -9.61 6.61
C THR A 149 -9.58 -9.44 5.23
N GLY A 150 -10.57 -8.57 5.05
CA GLY A 150 -11.18 -8.27 3.74
C GLY A 150 -10.25 -7.47 2.81
N VAL A 151 -9.20 -6.87 3.36
CA VAL A 151 -8.05 -6.36 2.59
C VAL A 151 -7.17 -7.51 2.13
N LEU A 152 -7.03 -8.56 2.94
CA LEU A 152 -6.22 -9.74 2.64
C LEU A 152 -6.93 -10.70 1.66
N ALA A 153 -8.23 -10.92 1.83
CA ALA A 153 -9.06 -11.77 0.97
C ALA A 153 -9.25 -11.19 -0.44
N ARG A 154 -9.23 -9.86 -0.59
CA ARG A 154 -9.21 -9.18 -1.91
C ARG A 154 -7.81 -8.97 -2.47
N ARG A 155 -6.77 -9.35 -1.72
CA ARG A 155 -5.38 -9.45 -2.18
C ARG A 155 -5.00 -10.85 -2.63
N LEU A 156 -5.87 -11.86 -2.47
CA LEU A 156 -5.78 -13.11 -3.21
C LEU A 156 -6.28 -12.80 -4.62
N PRO A 157 -5.39 -12.62 -5.62
CA PRO A 157 -5.81 -12.49 -7.00
C PRO A 157 -6.49 -13.81 -7.34
N VAL A 158 -7.70 -13.77 -7.90
CA VAL A 158 -8.21 -14.94 -8.63
C VAL A 158 -7.15 -15.22 -9.70
N PRO A 159 -6.42 -16.35 -9.68
CA PRO A 159 -5.35 -16.58 -10.63
C PRO A 159 -5.98 -16.73 -12.03
N HIS A 160 -5.93 -15.67 -12.84
CA HIS A 160 -6.42 -15.62 -14.22
C HIS A 160 -5.32 -15.88 -15.25
N ARG A 161 -4.32 -16.71 -14.91
CA ARG A 161 -3.32 -17.22 -15.87
C ARG A 161 -2.76 -18.57 -15.42
N LEU A 162 -3.53 -19.64 -15.61
CA LEU A 162 -2.99 -20.99 -15.83
C LEU A 162 -3.45 -21.50 -17.21
N PRO A 163 -2.94 -20.92 -18.31
CA PRO A 163 -2.65 -21.77 -19.46
C PRO A 163 -1.36 -21.37 -20.22
N LEU A 164 -0.26 -21.05 -19.53
CA LEU A 164 1.03 -20.80 -20.20
C LEU A 164 2.23 -21.61 -19.68
N THR A 165 2.04 -22.52 -18.73
CA THR A 165 3.07 -23.47 -18.27
C THR A 165 3.04 -24.84 -18.97
N VAL A 166 2.07 -25.10 -19.86
CA VAL A 166 2.02 -26.37 -20.63
C VAL A 166 2.76 -26.28 -21.98
N ALA A 167 3.12 -25.08 -22.45
CA ALA A 167 3.81 -24.92 -23.73
C ALA A 167 5.34 -25.18 -23.67
N TRP A 168 5.95 -25.35 -22.48
CA TRP A 168 7.40 -25.50 -22.35
C TRP A 168 7.89 -26.93 -22.02
N THR A 169 6.99 -27.89 -21.75
CA THR A 169 7.40 -29.31 -21.56
C THR A 169 7.35 -30.13 -22.86
N GLY A 170 7.12 -29.49 -24.02
CA GLY A 170 6.96 -30.18 -25.30
C GLY A 170 8.23 -30.50 -26.08
N THR A 171 9.41 -30.01 -25.68
CA THR A 171 10.61 -30.03 -26.56
C THR A 171 11.68 -31.08 -26.23
N THR A 172 11.40 -32.12 -25.42
CA THR A 172 12.37 -33.22 -25.18
C THR A 172 11.90 -34.62 -25.62
N ALA A 173 10.90 -34.71 -26.52
CA ALA A 173 10.45 -35.99 -27.08
C ALA A 173 10.70 -36.11 -28.60
N SER A 174 11.79 -35.53 -29.12
CA SER A 174 12.21 -35.71 -30.51
C SER A 174 13.72 -35.82 -30.63
N VAL A 175 14.32 -36.75 -29.87
CA VAL A 175 15.51 -37.51 -30.26
C VAL A 175 15.36 -38.89 -29.63
N SER A 176 14.79 -39.82 -30.38
CA SER A 176 15.08 -41.26 -30.35
C SER A 176 14.44 -41.88 -31.58
#